data_AF-A0A651EWB0-F1
#
_entry.id   AF-A0A651EWB0-F1
#
_cell.length_a   1.000
_cell.length_b   1.000
_cell.length_c   1.000
_cell.angle_alpha   90.00
_cell.angle_beta   90.00
_cell.angle_gamma   90.00
#
_symmetry.space_group_name_H-M   'P 1'
#
loop_
_entity.id
_entity.type
_entity.pdbx_description
1 polymer ?
#
loop_
_entity_poly.entity_id
_entity_poly.type
_entity_poly.pdbx_seq_one_letter_code
_entity_poly.pdbx_strand_id
1 'polypeptide(L)' 'MQMPGRQRVRPSGVNVYTGLMLGTVACLIGAIAFVLLAGMKVGPGSGVMSALTIHPEGREVRLESR' A
#
# COMPACT_ATOMS: atom_id res chain seq x y z
N MET A 1 27.46 -46.40 -28.02
CA MET A 1 28.06 -45.25 -27.30
C MET A 1 26.92 -44.43 -26.71
N GLN A 2 26.81 -44.38 -25.38
CA GLN A 2 25.73 -43.69 -24.67
C GLN A 2 26.33 -42.40 -24.07
N MET A 3 25.88 -41.23 -24.54
CA MET A 3 26.39 -39.95 -24.03
C MET A 3 25.85 -39.69 -22.63
N PRO A 4 26.71 -39.56 -21.59
CA PRO A 4 26.28 -39.23 -20.24
C PRO A 4 26.18 -37.70 -20.11
N GLY A 5 25.02 -37.16 -20.49
CA GLY A 5 24.75 -35.72 -20.48
C GLY A 5 23.40 -35.33 -19.88
N ARG A 6 22.70 -36.23 -19.19
CA ARG A 6 21.47 -35.87 -18.47
C ARG A 6 21.83 -35.09 -17.21
N GLN A 7 21.99 -33.78 -17.38
CA GLN A 7 21.99 -32.79 -16.32
C GLN A 7 20.72 -33.02 -15.50
N ARG A 8 20.87 -33.56 -14.28
CA ARG A 8 19.76 -33.77 -13.35
C ARG A 8 19.15 -32.39 -13.09
N VAL A 9 17.96 -32.16 -13.64
CA VAL A 9 17.13 -31.00 -13.34
C VAL A 9 16.97 -31.00 -11.82
N ARG A 10 17.68 -30.08 -11.15
CA ARG A 10 17.48 -29.88 -9.71
C ARG A 10 16.01 -29.50 -9.54
N PRO A 11 15.28 -30.14 -8.60
CA PRO A 11 13.91 -29.73 -8.35
C PRO A 11 13.92 -28.23 -8.04
N SER A 12 13.10 -27.47 -8.75
CA SER A 12 12.91 -26.04 -8.52
C SER A 12 12.28 -25.87 -7.14
N GLY A 13 13.12 -25.76 -6.12
CA GLY A 13 12.68 -25.41 -4.77
C GLY A 13 11.98 -24.06 -4.80
N VAL A 14 11.12 -23.82 -3.80
CA VAL A 14 10.42 -22.55 -3.63
C VAL A 14 11.43 -21.41 -3.67
N ASN A 15 11.21 -20.46 -4.59
CA ASN A 15 12.12 -19.36 -4.80
C ASN A 15 12.11 -18.42 -3.59
N VAL A 16 13.27 -18.23 -2.96
CA VAL A 16 13.46 -17.33 -1.80
C VAL A 16 12.99 -15.91 -2.12
N TYR A 17 13.18 -15.46 -3.37
CA TYR A 17 12.72 -14.14 -3.82
C TYR A 17 11.20 -14.00 -3.73
N THR A 18 10.44 -15.07 -4.00
CA THR A 18 8.97 -15.06 -3.89
C THR A 18 8.53 -14.89 -2.43
N GLY A 19 9.22 -15.54 -1.49
CA GLY A 19 8.95 -15.37 -0.05
C GLY A 19 9.24 -13.94 0.43
N LEU A 20 10.38 -13.38 0.00
CA LEU A 20 10.74 -11.98 0.31
C LEU A 20 9.71 -11.00 -0.27
N MET A 21 9.26 -11.21 -1.51
CA MET A 21 8.25 -10.38 -2.16
C MET A 21 6.94 -10.38 -1.35
N LEU A 22 6.44 -11.56 -0.96
CA LEU A 22 5.23 -11.67 -0.14
C LEU A 22 5.38 -10.98 1.22
N GLY A 23 6.53 -11.12 1.87
CA GLY A 23 6.81 -10.44 3.13
C GLY A 23 6.76 -8.92 3.01
N THR A 24 7.38 -8.36 1.95
CA THR A 24 7.35 -6.91 1.70
C THR A 24 5.95 -6.38 1.41
N VAL A 25 5.15 -7.11 0.63
CA VAL A 25 3.75 -6.75 0.32
C VAL A 25 2.91 -6.76 1.59
N ALA A 26 3.04 -7.79 2.43
CA ALA A 26 2.33 -7.87 3.71
C ALA A 26 2.71 -6.71 4.66
N CYS A 27 4.00 -6.37 4.72
CA CYS A 27 4.48 -5.25 5.53
C CYS A 27 3.91 -3.90 5.05
N LEU A 28 3.90 -3.67 3.73
CA LEU A 28 3.34 -2.46 3.14
C LEU A 28 1.85 -2.31 3.45
N ILE A 29 1.06 -3.39 3.31
CA ILE A 29 -0.37 -3.39 3.62
C ILE A 29 -0.60 -3.06 5.11
N GLY A 30 0.20 -3.65 6.00
CA GLY A 30 0.11 -3.37 7.44
C GLY A 30 0.38 -1.89 7.77
N ALA A 31 1.37 -1.28 7.13
CA ALA A 31 1.68 0.13 7.30
C ALA A 31 0.52 1.04 6.84
N ILE A 32 -0.08 0.74 5.68
CA ILE A 32 -1.23 1.49 5.16
C ILE A 32 -2.41 1.40 6.13
N ALA A 33 -2.73 0.19 6.60
CA ALA A 33 -3.82 -0.03 7.55
C ALA A 33 -3.60 0.74 8.86
N PHE A 34 -2.36 0.76 9.37
CA PHE A 34 -2.01 1.51 10.58
C PHE A 34 -2.21 3.02 10.40
N VAL A 35 -1.76 3.57 9.27
CA VAL A 35 -1.93 5.00 8.96
C VAL A 35 -3.40 5.37 8.84
N LEU A 36 -4.21 4.52 8.21
CA LEU A 36 -5.66 4.75 8.10
C LEU A 36 -6.34 4.75 9.48
N LEU A 37 -6.02 3.77 10.33
CA LEU A 37 -6.55 3.70 11.70
C LEU A 37 -6.15 4.93 12.54
N ALA A 38 -4.90 5.35 12.43
CA ALA A 38 -4.41 6.54 13.12
C ALA A 38 -5.06 7.83 12.58
N GLY A 39 -5.20 7.95 11.26
CA GLY A 39 -5.86 9.07 10.60
C GLY A 39 -7.32 9.21 10.98
N MET A 40 -8.05 8.10 11.13
CA MET A 40 -9.44 8.10 11.61
C MET A 40 -9.57 8.61 13.05
N LYS A 41 -8.55 8.39 13.91
CA LYS A 41 -8.58 8.82 15.32
C LYS A 41 -8.20 10.29 15.50
N VAL A 42 -7.39 10.84 14.60
CA VAL A 42 -6.82 12.20 14.73
C VAL A 42 -7.50 13.21 13.79
N GLY A 43 -8.17 12.77 12.73
CA GLY A 43 -8.78 13.65 11.72
C GLY A 43 -10.08 14.34 12.20
N PRO A 44 -10.23 15.67 11.99
CA PRO A 44 -11.49 16.38 12.21
C PRO A 44 -12.46 16.07 11.06
N GLY A 45 -13.14 14.93 11.15
CA GLY A 45 -14.07 14.46 10.12
C GLY A 45 -13.99 12.96 10.00
N SER A 46 -14.94 12.26 10.64
CA SER A 46 -15.04 10.81 10.65
C SER A 46 -15.29 10.26 9.23
N GLY A 47 -14.22 9.97 8.49
CA GLY A 47 -14.31 9.30 7.21
C GLY A 47 -12.99 9.35 6.44
N VAL A 48 -12.55 8.20 5.92
CA VAL A 48 -11.38 8.08 5.04
C VAL A 48 -11.49 8.97 3.80
N MET A 49 -12.72 9.36 3.45
CA MET A 49 -13.06 10.23 2.33
C MET A 49 -13.00 11.74 2.66
N SER A 50 -13.14 12.12 3.95
CA SER A 50 -13.15 13.53 4.37
C SER A 50 -11.79 14.21 4.31
N ALA A 51 -10.69 13.44 4.38
CA ALA A 51 -9.34 13.98 4.27
C ALA A 51 -8.92 14.30 2.82
N LEU A 52 -9.56 13.68 1.82
CA LEU A 52 -9.34 14.02 0.40
C LEU A 52 -10.25 15.15 -0.10
N THR A 53 -11.33 15.47 0.61
CA THR A 53 -12.18 16.63 0.34
C THR A 53 -11.64 17.89 1.02
N ILE A 54 -10.45 18.35 0.61
CA ILE A 54 -9.95 19.70 0.96
C ILE A 54 -10.56 20.75 0.01
N HIS A 55 -11.82 20.59 -0.34
CA HIS A 55 -12.65 21.65 -0.92
C HIS A 55 -13.92 21.69 -0.09
N PRO A 56 -13.92 22.43 1.04
CA PRO A 56 -15.16 22.82 1.65
C PRO A 56 -15.91 23.67 0.63
N GLU A 57 -16.96 23.09 0.06
CA GLU A 57 -18.09 23.75 -0.60
C GLU A 57 -18.10 25.27 -0.38
N GLY A 58 -17.78 26.01 -1.45
CA GLY A 58 -18.29 27.36 -1.70
C GLY A 58 -18.36 28.32 -0.52
N ARG A 59 -17.32 28.44 0.31
CA ARG A 59 -17.23 29.59 1.22
C ARG A 59 -16.88 30.81 0.37
N GLU A 60 -17.90 31.44 -0.20
CA GLU A 60 -17.82 32.79 -0.74
C GLU A 60 -17.24 33.69 0.36
N VAL A 61 -15.94 33.92 0.29
CA VAL A 61 -15.28 34.95 1.08
C VAL A 61 -15.73 36.26 0.47
N ARG A 62 -16.86 36.78 0.97
CA ARG A 62 -17.30 38.15 0.74
C ARG A 62 -16.22 39.06 1.28
N LEU A 63 -15.29 39.45 0.41
CA LEU A 63 -14.36 40.54 0.67
C LEU A 63 -15.21 41.82 0.74
N GLU A 64 -15.58 42.20 1.95
CA GLU A 64 -16.15 43.51 2.23
C GLU A 64 -15.07 44.55 1.93
N SER A 65 -15.14 45.12 0.73
CA SER A 65 -14.34 46.26 0.31
C SER A 65 -14.74 47.46 1.17
N ARG A 66 -13.83 47.87 2.05
CA ARG A 66 -13.82 49.20 2.64
C ARG A 66 -13.36 50.23 1.62
#